data_AF-I3SY04-F1
#
_entry.id   AF-I3SY04-F1
#
_cell.length_a   1.000
_cell.length_b   1.000
_cell.length_c   1.000
_cell.angle_alpha   90.00
_cell.angle_beta   90.00
_cell.angle_gamma   90.00
#
_symmetry.space_group_name_H-M   'P 1'
#
loop_
_entity.id
_entity.type
_entity.pdbx_description
1 polymer ?
#
loop_
_entity_poly.entity_id
_entity_poly.type
_entity_poly.pdbx_seq_one_letter_code
_entity_poly.pdbx_strand_id
1 'polypeptide(L)'
;MDIKTLAFAAASPPLPVIAALKLAGVSPSVDTSLPPDSAPAFIFSNGLKLHGTSVLLRYVGRVSGLVDFYGQNAFETGQIDEWLEYAPVLSSGPAFENGCKYIDGYLEKRSLIVGYSLSIADLAIWAGLAGSGKRWESLRKSKKYLNLARWFNSIVTEHGATLNEVIATYVSKKGLGEPSGSKSKDQSAVTDKVKNVNGGVSENLKGGNKSIAEIDLPDAEVGKVCLRFAPEPSGYLHIGHAKAALLNKYFAERY
;
A
#
# COMPACT_ATOMS: atom_id res chain seq x y z
N MET A 1 -27.19 9.64 -7.54
CA MET A 1 -28.00 8.65 -6.79
C MET A 1 -27.23 8.32 -5.54
N ASP A 2 -27.78 8.67 -4.38
CA ASP A 2 -27.03 8.58 -3.13
C ASP A 2 -27.19 7.20 -2.49
N ILE A 3 -26.07 6.67 -2.01
CA ILE A 3 -26.03 5.39 -1.31
C ILE A 3 -26.57 5.65 0.11
N LYS A 4 -27.75 5.09 0.41
CA LYS A 4 -28.37 5.23 1.72
C LYS A 4 -27.81 4.22 2.71
N THR A 5 -27.71 2.96 2.29
CA THR A 5 -27.29 1.84 3.14
C THR A 5 -26.35 0.90 2.41
N LEU A 6 -25.29 0.47 3.09
CA LEU A 6 -24.45 -0.68 2.72
C LEU A 6 -24.85 -1.85 3.62
N ALA A 7 -25.44 -2.88 3.01
CA ALA A 7 -25.85 -4.12 3.67
C ALA A 7 -24.87 -5.26 3.38
N PHE A 8 -24.44 -6.02 4.38
CA PHE A 8 -23.58 -7.20 4.21
C PHE A 8 -23.71 -8.18 5.37
N ALA A 9 -23.18 -9.40 5.23
CA ALA A 9 -23.16 -10.37 6.32
C ALA A 9 -22.02 -10.05 7.29
N ALA A 10 -22.28 -10.00 8.60
CA ALA A 10 -21.28 -9.67 9.61
C ALA A 10 -20.01 -10.55 9.55
N ALA A 11 -20.14 -11.81 9.11
CA ALA A 11 -19.05 -12.76 8.96
C ALA A 11 -18.13 -12.49 7.76
N SER A 12 -18.62 -11.78 6.73
CA SER A 12 -17.93 -11.52 5.46
C SER A 12 -18.05 -10.05 5.05
N PRO A 13 -17.43 -9.12 5.82
CA PRO A 13 -17.46 -7.70 5.48
C PRO A 13 -16.77 -7.43 4.13
N PRO A 14 -17.37 -6.64 3.24
CA PRO A 14 -16.78 -6.29 1.94
C PRO A 14 -15.71 -5.21 2.11
N LEU A 15 -14.57 -5.59 2.68
CA LEU A 15 -13.43 -4.72 2.96
C LEU A 15 -13.04 -3.75 1.82
N PRO A 16 -12.95 -4.17 0.53
CA PRO A 16 -12.56 -3.23 -0.52
C PRO A 16 -13.62 -2.16 -0.75
N VAL A 17 -14.92 -2.48 -0.60
CA VAL A 17 -16.03 -1.53 -0.78
C VAL A 17 -16.04 -0.52 0.38
N ILE A 18 -15.85 -1.00 1.61
CA ILE A 18 -15.79 -0.14 2.80
C ILE A 18 -14.59 0.82 2.69
N ALA A 19 -13.42 0.31 2.29
CA ALA A 19 -12.23 1.13 2.06
C ALA A 19 -12.45 2.20 0.98
N ALA A 20 -13.04 1.80 -0.16
CA ALA A 20 -13.32 2.70 -1.27
C ALA A 20 -14.31 3.80 -0.90
N LEU A 21 -15.41 3.46 -0.22
CA LEU A 21 -16.39 4.44 0.27
C LEU A 21 -15.74 5.48 1.17
N LYS A 22 -14.89 5.02 2.09
CA LYS A 22 -14.24 5.90 3.05
C LYS A 22 -13.22 6.83 2.41
N LEU A 23 -12.43 6.33 1.45
CA LEU A 23 -11.52 7.16 0.66
C LEU A 23 -12.28 8.16 -0.22
N ALA A 24 -13.44 7.78 -0.75
CA ALA A 24 -14.32 8.67 -1.51
C ALA A 24 -15.09 9.67 -0.62
N GLY A 25 -14.93 9.64 0.71
CA GLY A 25 -15.66 10.50 1.64
C GLY A 25 -17.16 10.18 1.77
N VAL A 26 -17.60 8.99 1.32
CA VAL A 26 -19.00 8.56 1.35
C VAL A 26 -19.23 7.67 2.56
N SER A 27 -20.16 8.06 3.43
CA SER A 27 -20.46 7.34 4.69
C SER A 27 -21.94 6.93 4.74
N PRO A 28 -22.34 5.82 4.09
CA PRO A 28 -23.71 5.32 4.17
C PRO A 28 -23.99 4.68 5.54
N SER A 29 -25.27 4.50 5.87
CA SER A 29 -25.65 3.64 6.99
C SER A 29 -25.19 2.20 6.76
N VAL A 30 -24.78 1.49 7.81
CA VAL A 30 -24.27 0.11 7.72
C VAL A 30 -25.29 -0.85 8.31
N ASP A 31 -25.68 -1.86 7.53
CA ASP A 31 -26.52 -2.97 7.94
C ASP A 31 -25.74 -4.28 7.85
N THR A 32 -25.52 -4.95 8.99
CA THR A 32 -24.77 -6.22 9.03
C THR A 32 -25.67 -7.45 9.18
N SER A 33 -26.98 -7.31 8.96
CA SER A 33 -27.99 -8.33 9.25
C SER A 33 -28.20 -9.36 8.14
N LEU A 34 -27.48 -9.25 7.01
CA LEU A 34 -27.65 -10.22 5.93
C LEU A 34 -27.22 -11.63 6.38
N PRO A 35 -27.92 -12.69 5.92
CA PRO A 35 -27.53 -14.06 6.17
C PRO A 35 -26.08 -14.35 5.73
N PRO A 36 -25.38 -15.30 6.37
CA PRO A 36 -24.08 -15.77 5.90
C PRO A 36 -24.10 -16.09 4.40
N ASP A 37 -22.96 -15.85 3.73
CA ASP A 37 -22.78 -16.08 2.28
C ASP A 37 -23.65 -15.20 1.34
N SER A 38 -24.43 -14.27 1.89
CA SER A 38 -25.14 -13.27 1.09
C SER A 38 -24.17 -12.29 0.45
N ALA A 39 -24.38 -11.98 -0.83
CA ALA A 39 -23.64 -10.92 -1.51
C ALA A 39 -23.94 -9.55 -0.85
N PRO A 40 -22.94 -8.69 -0.64
CA PRO A 40 -23.16 -7.35 -0.11
C PRO A 40 -24.00 -6.54 -1.08
N ALA A 41 -24.76 -5.57 -0.56
CA ALA A 41 -25.68 -4.76 -1.34
C ALA A 41 -25.60 -3.27 -0.99
N PHE A 42 -25.75 -2.42 -2.01
CA PHE A 42 -26.14 -1.02 -1.82
C PHE A 42 -27.65 -0.89 -1.92
N ILE A 43 -28.24 -0.13 -1.01
CA ILE A 43 -29.62 0.32 -1.05
C ILE A 43 -29.60 1.83 -1.25
N PHE A 44 -30.21 2.29 -2.35
CA PHE A 44 -30.27 3.71 -2.71
C PHE A 44 -31.47 4.40 -2.08
N SER A 45 -31.42 5.73 -2.00
CA SER A 45 -32.51 6.55 -1.45
C SER A 45 -33.87 6.35 -2.16
N ASN A 46 -33.85 5.93 -3.43
CA ASN A 46 -35.04 5.62 -4.23
C ASN A 46 -35.51 4.16 -4.11
N GLY A 47 -34.88 3.35 -3.26
CA GLY A 47 -35.23 1.93 -3.04
C GLY A 47 -34.59 0.95 -4.02
N LEU A 48 -33.88 1.42 -5.06
CA LEU A 48 -33.11 0.53 -5.94
C LEU A 48 -31.97 -0.15 -5.17
N LYS A 49 -31.52 -1.30 -5.67
CA LYS A 49 -30.45 -2.09 -5.07
C LYS A 49 -29.42 -2.53 -6.09
N LEU A 50 -28.16 -2.58 -5.68
CA LEU A 50 -27.06 -3.24 -6.38
C LEU A 50 -26.45 -4.31 -5.48
N HIS A 51 -25.95 -5.39 -6.06
CA HIS A 51 -25.42 -6.54 -5.30
C HIS A 51 -24.06 -6.99 -5.84
N GLY A 52 -23.22 -7.48 -4.94
CA GLY A 52 -21.92 -8.10 -5.25
C GLY A 52 -20.75 -7.13 -5.14
N THR A 53 -19.68 -7.59 -4.47
CA THR A 53 -18.51 -6.76 -4.11
C THR A 53 -17.93 -5.99 -5.30
N SER A 54 -17.67 -6.67 -6.43
CA SER A 54 -17.10 -6.02 -7.62
C SER A 54 -18.07 -5.00 -8.23
N VAL A 55 -19.38 -5.29 -8.25
CA VAL A 55 -20.39 -4.34 -8.75
C VAL A 55 -20.44 -3.09 -7.88
N LEU A 56 -20.46 -3.26 -6.55
CA LEU A 56 -20.45 -2.15 -5.61
C LEU A 56 -19.17 -1.32 -5.74
N LEU A 57 -18.03 -1.97 -5.87
CA LEU A 57 -16.74 -1.31 -6.01
C LEU A 57 -16.66 -0.48 -7.30
N ARG A 58 -17.14 -1.03 -8.42
CA ARG A 58 -17.26 -0.29 -9.69
C ARG A 58 -18.25 0.87 -9.59
N TYR A 59 -19.34 0.73 -8.83
CA TYR A 59 -20.26 1.84 -8.57
C TYR A 59 -19.53 2.97 -7.85
N VAL A 60 -18.82 2.68 -6.76
CA VAL A 60 -18.02 3.68 -6.03
C VAL A 60 -16.97 4.31 -6.96
N GLY A 61 -16.25 3.50 -7.73
CA GLY A 61 -15.29 3.95 -8.74
C GLY A 61 -15.85 5.00 -9.71
N ARG A 62 -17.08 4.78 -10.19
CA ARG A 62 -17.76 5.68 -11.14
C ARG A 62 -18.32 6.96 -10.53
N VAL A 63 -18.70 6.95 -9.24
CA VAL A 63 -19.36 8.09 -8.59
C VAL A 63 -18.44 8.89 -7.68
N SER A 64 -17.25 8.36 -7.34
CA SER A 64 -16.28 9.06 -6.51
C SER A 64 -15.71 10.29 -7.21
N GLY A 65 -15.36 11.32 -6.45
CA GLY A 65 -14.58 12.46 -6.94
C GLY A 65 -13.07 12.21 -7.01
N LEU A 66 -12.62 10.96 -6.81
CA LEU A 66 -11.20 10.61 -6.84
C LEU A 66 -10.70 10.52 -8.29
N VAL A 67 -9.50 11.03 -8.53
CA VAL A 67 -8.87 11.05 -9.85
C VAL A 67 -8.57 9.62 -10.31
N ASP A 68 -9.04 9.26 -11.51
CA ASP A 68 -8.79 7.99 -12.21
C ASP A 68 -9.13 6.72 -11.42
N PHE A 69 -9.99 6.81 -10.41
CA PHE A 69 -10.26 5.71 -9.49
C PHE A 69 -10.89 4.48 -10.19
N TYR A 70 -11.48 4.69 -11.36
CA TYR A 70 -11.99 3.65 -12.26
C TYR A 70 -11.43 3.71 -13.69
N GLY A 71 -10.20 4.24 -13.82
CA GLY A 71 -9.44 4.32 -15.07
C GLY A 71 -9.72 5.59 -15.89
N GLN A 72 -8.75 5.98 -16.72
CA GLN A 72 -8.84 7.16 -17.58
C GLN A 72 -9.48 6.86 -18.94
N ASN A 73 -9.39 5.61 -19.38
CA ASN A 73 -9.82 5.17 -20.71
C ASN A 73 -10.36 3.74 -20.65
N ALA A 74 -11.02 3.32 -21.72
CA ALA A 74 -11.67 2.00 -21.79
C ALA A 74 -10.69 0.83 -21.59
N PHE A 75 -9.42 0.99 -21.97
CA PHE A 75 -8.40 -0.04 -21.77
C PHE A 75 -8.06 -0.18 -20.29
N GLU A 76 -7.79 0.92 -19.59
CA GLU A 76 -7.52 0.89 -18.14
C GLU A 76 -8.73 0.40 -17.35
N THR A 77 -9.96 0.82 -17.70
CA THR A 77 -11.17 0.27 -17.07
C THR A 77 -11.27 -1.24 -17.26
N GLY A 78 -10.92 -1.75 -18.45
CA GLY A 78 -10.85 -3.20 -18.71
C GLY A 78 -9.80 -3.91 -17.85
N GLN A 79 -8.62 -3.33 -17.68
CA GLN A 79 -7.60 -3.87 -16.78
C GLN A 79 -8.06 -3.87 -15.33
N ILE A 80 -8.74 -2.80 -14.88
CA ILE A 80 -9.32 -2.75 -13.54
C ILE A 80 -10.33 -3.88 -13.36
N ASP A 81 -11.22 -4.09 -14.34
CA ASP A 81 -12.22 -5.15 -14.29
C ASP A 81 -11.59 -6.55 -14.24
N GLU A 82 -10.51 -6.80 -15.00
CA GLU A 82 -9.70 -8.03 -14.93
C GLU A 82 -9.17 -8.27 -13.50
N TRP A 83 -8.61 -7.25 -12.86
CA TRP A 83 -8.10 -7.36 -11.51
C TRP A 83 -9.18 -7.57 -10.45
N LEU A 84 -10.37 -6.98 -10.66
CA LEU A 84 -11.54 -7.21 -9.80
C LEU A 84 -12.04 -8.65 -9.88
N GLU A 85 -11.94 -9.29 -11.06
CA GLU A 85 -12.27 -10.71 -11.25
C GLU A 85 -11.20 -11.64 -10.68
N TYR A 86 -9.94 -11.21 -10.71
CA TYR A 86 -8.81 -11.98 -10.17
C TYR A 86 -8.70 -11.93 -8.63
N ALA A 87 -9.00 -10.78 -8.01
CA ALA A 87 -8.82 -10.54 -6.57
C ALA A 87 -9.37 -11.64 -5.61
N PRO A 88 -10.52 -12.31 -5.89
CA PRO A 88 -11.02 -13.41 -5.06
C PRO A 88 -10.03 -14.57 -4.85
N VAL A 89 -9.03 -14.75 -5.71
CA VAL A 89 -7.97 -15.76 -5.53
C VAL A 89 -7.25 -15.61 -4.17
N LEU A 90 -7.17 -14.38 -3.65
CA LEU A 90 -6.54 -14.05 -2.37
C LEU A 90 -7.42 -14.42 -1.16
N SER A 91 -8.68 -14.81 -1.38
CA SER A 91 -9.52 -15.38 -0.32
C SER A 91 -9.44 -16.91 -0.28
N SER A 92 -8.88 -17.53 -1.32
CA SER A 92 -8.78 -19.00 -1.45
C SER A 92 -7.54 -19.55 -0.75
N GLY A 93 -7.74 -20.43 0.23
CA GLY A 93 -6.65 -21.09 0.98
C GLY A 93 -5.58 -21.71 0.08
N PRO A 94 -5.93 -22.62 -0.84
CA PRO A 94 -4.99 -23.30 -1.74
C PRO A 94 -4.33 -22.37 -2.77
N ALA A 95 -5.05 -21.36 -3.27
CA ALA A 95 -4.57 -20.53 -4.39
C ALA A 95 -3.82 -19.26 -3.96
N PHE A 96 -3.94 -18.84 -2.70
CA PHE A 96 -3.39 -17.56 -2.21
C PHE A 96 -1.90 -17.34 -2.49
N GLU A 97 -1.03 -18.33 -2.26
CA GLU A 97 0.41 -18.14 -2.48
C GLU A 97 0.77 -18.04 -3.96
N ASN A 98 0.07 -18.79 -4.82
CA ASN A 98 0.18 -18.64 -6.26
C ASN A 98 -0.31 -17.26 -6.70
N GLY A 99 -1.40 -16.79 -6.08
CA GLY A 99 -1.91 -15.43 -6.23
C GLY A 99 -0.86 -14.38 -5.88
N CYS A 100 -0.27 -14.49 -4.70
CA CYS A 100 0.80 -13.59 -4.23
C CYS A 100 2.01 -13.61 -5.18
N LYS A 101 2.44 -14.79 -5.62
CA LYS A 101 3.56 -14.95 -6.55
C LYS A 101 3.28 -14.27 -7.90
N TYR A 102 2.07 -14.46 -8.44
CA TYR A 102 1.67 -13.83 -9.69
C TYR A 102 1.65 -12.30 -9.58
N ILE A 103 1.04 -11.76 -8.53
CA ILE A 103 0.94 -10.30 -8.33
C ILE A 103 2.34 -9.70 -8.07
N ASP A 104 3.19 -10.37 -7.29
CA ASP A 104 4.56 -9.93 -7.04
C ASP A 104 5.38 -9.79 -8.33
N GLY A 105 5.26 -10.75 -9.26
CA GLY A 105 5.87 -10.66 -10.58
C GLY A 105 5.25 -9.55 -11.44
N TYR A 106 3.93 -9.38 -11.41
CA TYR A 106 3.25 -8.31 -12.12
C TYR A 106 3.70 -6.91 -11.65
N LEU A 107 3.95 -6.76 -10.35
CA LEU A 107 4.39 -5.52 -9.71
C LEU A 107 5.90 -5.23 -9.85
N GLU A 108 6.69 -6.11 -10.46
CA GLU A 108 8.14 -5.92 -10.59
C GLU A 108 8.51 -4.56 -11.19
N LYS A 109 7.77 -4.13 -12.22
CA LYS A 109 8.00 -2.87 -12.94
C LYS A 109 6.87 -1.85 -12.77
N ARG A 110 6.02 -2.02 -11.74
CA ARG A 110 4.83 -1.19 -11.54
C ARG A 110 4.73 -0.67 -10.11
N SER A 111 4.33 0.59 -9.98
CA SER A 111 4.08 1.22 -8.69
C SER A 111 2.67 0.97 -8.17
N LEU A 112 1.69 0.75 -9.07
CA LEU A 112 0.28 0.49 -8.80
C LEU A 112 -0.23 -0.60 -9.76
N ILE A 113 -1.42 -1.14 -9.50
CA ILE A 113 -1.96 -2.28 -10.28
C ILE A 113 -2.35 -1.85 -11.72
N VAL A 114 -2.98 -0.69 -11.87
CA VAL A 114 -3.36 -0.11 -13.16
C VAL A 114 -2.91 1.34 -13.24
N GLY A 115 -2.32 1.73 -14.36
CA GLY A 115 -1.89 3.11 -14.61
C GLY A 115 -0.87 3.63 -13.60
N TYR A 116 -1.05 4.91 -13.21
CA TYR A 116 -0.16 5.64 -12.30
C TYR A 116 -0.91 6.33 -11.15
N SER A 117 -2.19 5.99 -10.95
CA SER A 117 -3.09 6.57 -9.95
C SER A 117 -3.74 5.45 -9.14
N LEU A 118 -4.05 5.70 -7.86
CA LEU A 118 -4.75 4.72 -7.02
C LEU A 118 -6.09 4.36 -7.66
N SER A 119 -6.33 3.07 -7.87
CA SER A 119 -7.57 2.57 -8.47
C SER A 119 -8.32 1.63 -7.53
N ILE A 120 -9.57 1.33 -7.88
CA ILE A 120 -10.31 0.28 -7.16
C ILE A 120 -9.67 -1.12 -7.30
N ALA A 121 -8.84 -1.35 -8.32
CA ALA A 121 -8.09 -2.60 -8.44
C ALA A 121 -7.06 -2.73 -7.32
N ASP A 122 -6.36 -1.64 -6.98
CA ASP A 122 -5.42 -1.61 -5.86
C ASP A 122 -6.13 -1.93 -4.54
N LEU A 123 -7.32 -1.36 -4.32
CA LEU A 123 -8.12 -1.63 -3.12
C LEU A 123 -8.64 -3.06 -3.05
N ALA A 124 -9.04 -3.65 -4.19
CA ALA A 124 -9.47 -5.04 -4.26
C ALA A 124 -8.35 -6.00 -3.83
N ILE A 125 -7.14 -5.81 -4.39
CA ILE A 125 -5.97 -6.62 -4.04
C ILE A 125 -5.51 -6.37 -2.61
N TRP A 126 -5.47 -5.10 -2.19
CA TRP A 126 -5.05 -4.72 -0.85
C TRP A 126 -5.96 -5.35 0.20
N ALA A 127 -7.28 -5.29 -0.02
CA ALA A 127 -8.26 -5.86 0.89
C ALA A 127 -8.19 -7.39 0.95
N GLY A 128 -7.91 -8.06 -0.18
CA GLY A 128 -7.70 -9.52 -0.20
C GLY A 128 -6.50 -9.95 0.65
N LEU A 129 -5.39 -9.20 0.58
CA LEU A 129 -4.20 -9.45 1.40
C LEU A 129 -4.45 -9.10 2.87
N ALA A 130 -5.00 -7.91 3.15
CA ALA A 130 -5.29 -7.47 4.52
C ALA A 130 -6.29 -8.40 5.23
N GLY A 131 -7.33 -8.85 4.51
CA GLY A 131 -8.33 -9.80 5.01
C GLY A 131 -7.77 -11.20 5.31
N SER A 132 -6.60 -11.55 4.74
CA SER A 132 -5.88 -12.78 5.04
C SER A 132 -5.10 -12.73 6.37
N GLY A 133 -5.05 -11.56 7.01
CA GLY A 133 -4.56 -11.37 8.37
C GLY A 133 -3.14 -11.90 8.59
N LYS A 134 -2.96 -12.76 9.61
CA LYS A 134 -1.64 -13.30 10.00
C LYS A 134 -0.89 -14.00 8.85
N ARG A 135 -1.62 -14.61 7.91
CA ARG A 135 -1.01 -15.29 6.76
C ARG A 135 -0.26 -14.30 5.88
N TRP A 136 -0.92 -13.21 5.50
CA TRP A 136 -0.27 -12.14 4.74
C TRP A 136 0.82 -11.48 5.58
N GLU A 137 0.59 -11.22 6.86
CA GLU A 137 1.56 -10.54 7.71
C GLU A 137 2.90 -11.30 7.83
N SER A 138 2.85 -12.63 7.91
CA SER A 138 4.05 -13.47 7.90
C SER A 138 4.80 -13.38 6.56
N LEU A 139 4.06 -13.45 5.44
CA LEU A 139 4.64 -13.39 4.10
C LEU A 139 5.16 -12.00 3.73
N ARG A 140 4.49 -10.94 4.18
CA ARG A 140 4.91 -9.55 4.02
C ARG A 140 6.25 -9.26 4.70
N LYS A 141 6.49 -9.90 5.85
CA LYS A 141 7.76 -9.84 6.58
C LYS A 141 8.83 -10.76 6.00
N SER A 142 8.41 -11.80 5.29
CA SER A 142 9.33 -12.65 4.54
C SER A 142 9.82 -11.90 3.29
N LYS A 143 11.09 -12.04 2.94
CA LYS A 143 11.64 -11.48 1.68
C LYS A 143 11.14 -12.24 0.42
N LYS A 144 10.04 -13.00 0.51
CA LYS A 144 9.51 -13.88 -0.55
C LYS A 144 8.82 -13.09 -1.67
N TYR A 145 8.07 -12.05 -1.32
CA TYR A 145 7.29 -11.23 -2.26
C TYR A 145 7.65 -9.75 -2.08
N LEU A 146 8.85 -9.37 -2.50
CA LEU A 146 9.43 -8.05 -2.26
C LEU A 146 8.62 -6.93 -2.92
N ASN A 147 8.17 -7.13 -4.16
CA ASN A 147 7.44 -6.13 -4.93
C ASN A 147 6.02 -5.96 -4.38
N LEU A 148 5.38 -7.07 -4.03
CA LEU A 148 4.06 -7.07 -3.40
C LEU A 148 4.10 -6.42 -2.02
N ALA A 149 5.11 -6.72 -1.19
CA ALA A 149 5.28 -6.10 0.12
C ALA A 149 5.58 -4.61 -0.01
N ARG A 150 6.43 -4.19 -0.97
CA ARG A 150 6.70 -2.78 -1.28
C ARG A 150 5.41 -2.04 -1.63
N TRP A 151 4.67 -2.56 -2.61
CA TRP A 151 3.40 -1.97 -3.05
C TRP A 151 2.40 -1.88 -1.90
N PHE A 152 2.17 -2.97 -1.16
CA PHE A 152 1.23 -2.98 -0.05
C PHE A 152 1.59 -1.94 1.02
N ASN A 153 2.88 -1.84 1.37
CA ASN A 153 3.35 -0.84 2.33
C ASN A 153 3.20 0.58 1.80
N SER A 154 3.41 0.83 0.51
CA SER A 154 3.16 2.14 -0.12
C SER A 154 1.71 2.59 0.06
N ILE A 155 0.75 1.70 -0.25
CA ILE A 155 -0.69 1.97 -0.09
C ILE A 155 -1.04 2.27 1.38
N VAL A 156 -0.48 1.50 2.32
CA VAL A 156 -0.69 1.72 3.76
C VAL A 156 -0.01 2.99 4.26
N THR A 157 1.13 3.40 3.70
CA THR A 157 1.80 4.65 4.09
C THR A 157 1.00 5.86 3.61
N GLU A 158 0.50 5.83 2.38
CA GLU A 158 -0.22 6.97 1.77
C GLU A 158 -1.65 7.11 2.31
N HIS A 159 -2.35 5.98 2.51
CA HIS A 159 -3.77 5.96 2.89
C HIS A 159 -4.04 5.33 4.27
N GLY A 160 -3.00 5.18 5.08
CA GLY A 160 -3.01 4.39 6.31
C GLY A 160 -4.03 4.81 7.36
N ALA A 161 -4.28 6.12 7.53
CA ALA A 161 -5.25 6.59 8.52
C ALA A 161 -6.65 6.00 8.24
N THR A 162 -7.07 6.07 6.98
CA THR A 162 -8.37 5.56 6.53
C THR A 162 -8.41 4.03 6.52
N LEU A 163 -7.38 3.41 5.94
CA LEU A 163 -7.34 1.97 5.70
C LEU A 163 -7.13 1.14 6.98
N ASN A 164 -6.30 1.62 7.92
CA ASN A 164 -6.06 0.93 9.18
C ASN A 164 -7.31 0.91 10.07
N GLU A 165 -8.14 1.96 10.02
CA GLU A 165 -9.41 1.96 10.77
C GLU A 165 -10.39 0.91 10.23
N VAL A 166 -10.42 0.70 8.91
CA VAL A 166 -11.23 -0.37 8.28
C VAL A 166 -10.75 -1.74 8.76
N ILE A 167 -9.44 -1.99 8.75
CA ILE A 167 -8.87 -3.25 9.27
C ILE A 167 -9.21 -3.42 10.75
N ALA A 168 -9.00 -2.39 11.58
CA ALA A 168 -9.24 -2.46 13.02
C ALA A 168 -10.71 -2.84 13.32
N THR A 169 -11.65 -2.26 12.58
CA THR A 169 -13.09 -2.46 12.79
C THR A 169 -13.58 -3.83 12.32
N TYR A 170 -13.09 -4.31 11.17
CA TYR A 170 -13.72 -5.44 10.47
C TYR A 170 -12.87 -6.71 10.41
N VAL A 171 -11.54 -6.63 10.56
CA VAL A 171 -10.66 -7.81 10.54
C VAL A 171 -10.43 -8.36 11.94
N SER A 172 -10.35 -7.50 12.96
CA SER A 172 -10.15 -7.90 14.37
C SER A 172 -11.33 -8.66 14.98
N LYS A 173 -12.54 -8.55 14.41
CA LYS A 173 -13.76 -9.22 14.89
C LYS A 173 -13.89 -10.68 14.46
N LYS A 174 -12.99 -11.22 13.64
CA LYS A 174 -13.02 -12.62 13.15
C LYS A 174 -12.60 -13.65 14.23
N GLY A 175 -12.93 -13.39 15.49
CA GLY A 175 -12.51 -14.16 16.66
C GLY A 175 -13.31 -13.92 17.95
N LEU A 176 -14.56 -13.43 17.89
CA LEU A 176 -15.45 -13.44 19.07
C LEU A 176 -16.41 -14.63 18.99
N GLY A 177 -15.96 -15.77 19.53
CA GLY A 177 -16.85 -16.60 20.34
C GLY A 177 -17.00 -15.93 21.71
N GLU A 178 -18.18 -16.05 22.30
CA GLU A 178 -18.60 -15.41 23.55
C GLU A 178 -17.78 -15.78 24.81
N PRO A 179 -17.92 -15.02 25.91
CA PRO A 179 -16.88 -14.84 26.92
C PRO A 179 -16.98 -15.87 28.05
N SER A 180 -15.82 -16.33 28.53
CA SER A 180 -15.74 -16.96 29.85
C SER A 180 -14.52 -16.43 30.62
N GLY A 181 -14.81 -15.72 31.71
CA GLY A 181 -14.11 -15.90 32.98
C GLY A 181 -12.71 -15.33 33.09
N SER A 182 -12.66 -14.07 33.54
CA SER A 182 -11.59 -13.51 34.36
C SER A 182 -11.02 -14.51 35.38
N LYS A 183 -9.69 -14.58 35.47
CA LYS A 183 -8.96 -14.67 36.75
C LYS A 183 -7.50 -14.26 36.55
N SER A 184 -7.21 -13.03 36.93
CA SER A 184 -5.87 -12.58 37.30
C SER A 184 -5.41 -13.38 38.52
N LYS A 185 -4.14 -13.79 38.53
CA LYS A 185 -3.37 -13.84 39.78
C LYS A 185 -1.89 -13.60 39.53
N ASP A 186 -1.37 -12.89 40.51
CA ASP A 186 -0.21 -12.04 40.55
C ASP A 186 1.10 -12.81 40.84
N GLN A 187 2.21 -12.17 40.47
CA GLN A 187 3.57 -12.24 41.02
C GLN A 187 4.19 -13.58 41.46
N SER A 188 5.40 -13.86 40.94
CA SER A 188 6.59 -14.08 41.80
C SER A 188 7.88 -13.78 41.02
N ALA A 189 8.64 -12.80 41.49
CA ALA A 189 10.05 -12.62 41.15
C ALA A 189 10.90 -13.40 42.17
N VAL A 190 11.91 -14.16 41.74
CA VAL A 190 13.15 -14.37 42.50
C VAL A 190 14.34 -14.51 41.54
N THR A 191 15.32 -13.67 41.85
CA THR A 191 16.71 -13.52 41.42
C THR A 191 17.55 -14.80 41.40
N ASP A 192 18.52 -14.88 40.49
CA ASP A 192 19.89 -15.27 40.87
C ASP A 192 20.97 -14.62 39.98
N LYS A 193 22.00 -14.10 40.65
CA LYS A 193 23.23 -13.47 40.13
C LYS A 193 24.20 -14.57 39.66
N VAL A 194 25.19 -14.34 38.77
CA VAL A 194 26.54 -13.84 39.11
C VAL A 194 27.49 -13.88 37.89
N LYS A 195 28.19 -12.74 37.64
CA LYS A 195 29.59 -12.45 37.17
C LYS A 195 30.11 -12.90 35.78
N ASN A 196 30.52 -11.93 34.93
CA ASN A 196 31.89 -11.40 34.60
C ASN A 196 32.67 -12.31 33.60
N VAL A 197 33.48 -11.87 32.62
CA VAL A 197 34.48 -10.78 32.50
C VAL A 197 34.74 -10.43 31.00
N ASN A 198 35.06 -9.15 30.76
CA ASN A 198 35.74 -8.43 29.67
C ASN A 198 36.52 -9.12 28.53
N GLY A 199 36.57 -8.40 27.40
CA GLY A 199 37.68 -8.29 26.43
C GLY A 199 37.16 -8.18 24.99
N GLY A 200 37.02 -7.00 24.35
CA GLY A 200 38.07 -6.22 23.67
C GLY A 200 38.62 -7.00 22.46
N VAL A 201 38.52 -6.59 21.19
CA VAL A 201 38.98 -5.34 20.57
C VAL A 201 38.40 -5.21 19.13
N SER A 202 38.00 -3.97 18.80
CA SER A 202 38.07 -3.24 17.51
C SER A 202 38.43 -3.98 16.21
N GLU A 203 37.58 -3.84 15.19
CA GLU A 203 38.04 -3.61 13.82
C GLU A 203 37.33 -2.40 13.19
N ASN A 204 38.17 -1.47 12.73
CA ASN A 204 37.85 -0.18 12.15
C ASN A 204 37.30 -0.32 10.72
N LEU A 205 36.01 -0.10 10.51
CA LEU A 205 35.48 0.30 9.21
C LEU A 205 35.57 1.82 9.07
N LYS A 206 36.66 2.30 8.46
CA LYS A 206 36.81 3.67 7.96
C LYS A 206 35.82 3.92 6.81
N GLY A 207 34.54 4.08 7.13
CA GLY A 207 33.55 4.71 6.27
C GLY A 207 33.68 6.23 6.40
N GLY A 208 34.71 6.79 5.76
CA GLY A 208 34.95 8.22 5.74
C GLY A 208 33.75 8.94 5.11
N ASN A 209 32.95 9.56 5.95
CA ASN A 209 32.00 10.59 5.60
C ASN A 209 32.81 11.78 5.06
N LYS A 210 33.30 11.68 3.82
CA LYS A 210 33.81 12.85 3.10
C LYS A 210 32.58 13.71 2.84
N SER A 211 32.34 14.64 3.76
CA SER A 211 31.81 15.96 3.41
C SER A 211 32.35 16.29 2.03
N ILE A 212 31.45 16.56 1.09
CA ILE A 212 31.77 17.05 -0.25
C ILE A 212 32.92 18.04 -0.05
N ALA A 213 34.13 17.63 -0.41
CA ALA A 213 35.23 18.59 -0.46
C ALA A 213 34.68 19.67 -1.38
N GLU A 214 34.56 20.91 -0.90
CA GLU A 214 34.19 22.01 -1.75
C GLU A 214 35.21 22.05 -2.87
N ILE A 215 34.82 21.51 -4.02
CA ILE A 215 35.64 21.55 -5.23
C ILE A 215 35.51 22.99 -5.69
N ASP A 216 36.45 23.82 -5.28
CA ASP A 216 36.56 25.20 -5.74
C ASP A 216 37.06 25.20 -7.19
N LEU A 217 36.50 26.06 -8.03
CA LEU A 217 36.98 26.22 -9.41
C LEU A 217 38.11 27.24 -9.39
N PRO A 218 39.37 26.86 -9.64
CA PRO A 218 40.47 27.82 -9.67
C PRO A 218 40.19 28.86 -10.77
N ASP A 219 40.34 30.14 -10.43
CA ASP A 219 40.18 31.28 -11.33
C ASP A 219 38.74 31.56 -11.83
N ALA A 220 37.72 31.00 -11.18
CA ALA A 220 36.32 31.31 -11.51
C ALA A 220 35.88 32.68 -10.95
N GLU A 221 35.44 33.58 -11.83
CA GLU A 221 34.90 34.88 -11.46
C GLU A 221 33.37 34.83 -11.33
N VAL A 222 32.84 35.46 -10.28
CA VAL A 222 31.39 35.54 -9.99
C VAL A 222 30.64 36.21 -11.15
N GLY A 223 29.59 35.54 -11.64
CA GLY A 223 28.74 35.94 -12.76
C GLY A 223 29.27 35.54 -14.14
N LYS A 224 30.42 34.85 -14.25
CA LYS A 224 31.01 34.47 -15.55
C LYS A 224 30.94 32.98 -15.85
N VAL A 225 30.57 32.14 -14.89
CA VAL A 225 30.43 30.69 -15.14
C VAL A 225 29.09 30.39 -15.81
N CYS A 226 29.14 29.88 -17.04
CA CYS A 226 27.95 29.54 -17.82
C CYS A 226 27.74 28.03 -17.89
N LEU A 227 26.49 27.59 -17.70
CA LEU A 227 26.08 26.21 -17.94
C LEU A 227 26.04 25.94 -19.45
N ARG A 228 26.79 24.92 -19.91
CA ARG A 228 26.63 24.36 -21.26
C ARG A 228 26.37 22.87 -21.15
N PHE A 229 25.42 22.37 -21.94
CA PHE A 229 25.29 20.93 -22.16
C PHE A 229 26.48 20.44 -22.98
N ALA A 230 27.13 19.37 -22.53
CA ALA A 230 28.17 18.71 -23.31
C ALA A 230 27.58 18.33 -24.69
N PRO A 231 28.27 18.65 -25.80
CA PRO A 231 27.65 18.61 -27.13
C PRO A 231 27.12 17.25 -27.57
N GLU A 232 27.52 16.12 -26.97
CA GLU A 232 26.81 14.85 -27.08
C GLU A 232 27.03 14.02 -25.80
N PRO A 233 26.00 13.45 -25.15
CA PRO A 233 26.20 12.51 -24.06
C PRO A 233 26.81 11.21 -24.63
N SER A 234 27.97 10.79 -24.14
CA SER A 234 28.54 9.50 -24.52
C SER A 234 27.69 8.36 -23.94
N GLY A 235 26.74 7.85 -24.73
CA GLY A 235 25.91 6.70 -24.38
C GLY A 235 24.49 7.04 -23.89
N TYR A 236 23.78 6.01 -23.41
CA TYR A 236 22.38 6.13 -23.00
C TYR A 236 22.20 7.02 -21.76
N LEU A 237 21.06 7.72 -21.68
CA LEU A 237 20.72 8.55 -20.53
C LEU A 237 20.68 7.71 -19.23
N HIS A 238 21.70 7.86 -18.37
CA HIS A 238 21.75 7.29 -17.03
C HIS A 238 21.84 8.37 -15.94
N ILE A 239 21.75 7.94 -14.66
CA ILE A 239 21.78 8.82 -13.46
C ILE A 239 23.00 9.75 -13.38
N GLY A 240 24.09 9.41 -14.08
CA GLY A 240 25.30 10.23 -14.16
C GLY A 240 25.06 11.56 -14.86
N HIS A 241 24.21 11.59 -15.90
CA HIS A 241 23.85 12.83 -16.60
C HIS A 241 23.08 13.77 -15.68
N ALA A 242 22.13 13.24 -14.89
CA ALA A 242 21.40 14.04 -13.91
C ALA A 242 22.34 14.62 -12.83
N LYS A 243 23.29 13.81 -12.35
CA LYS A 243 24.30 14.26 -11.38
C LYS A 243 25.18 15.38 -11.96
N ALA A 244 25.64 15.23 -13.20
CA ALA A 244 26.46 16.24 -13.87
C ALA A 244 25.67 17.55 -14.11
N ALA A 245 24.41 17.46 -14.51
CA ALA A 245 23.55 18.63 -14.71
C ALA A 245 23.34 19.42 -13.39
N LEU A 246 23.08 18.71 -12.28
CA LEU A 246 22.91 19.35 -10.96
C LEU A 246 24.22 19.99 -10.46
N LEU A 247 25.37 19.32 -10.65
CA LEU A 247 26.67 19.86 -10.29
C LEU A 247 27.03 21.11 -11.11
N ASN A 248 26.82 21.06 -12.43
CA ASN A 248 27.12 22.20 -13.29
C ASN A 248 26.21 23.41 -12.96
N LYS A 249 24.94 23.15 -12.62
CA LYS A 249 24.03 24.21 -12.14
C LYS A 249 24.53 24.82 -10.83
N TYR A 250 24.94 23.98 -9.87
CA TYR A 250 25.49 24.45 -8.60
C TYR A 250 26.70 25.39 -8.78
N PHE A 251 27.62 25.04 -9.70
CA PHE A 251 28.78 25.89 -9.96
C PHE A 251 28.46 27.19 -10.70
N ALA A 252 27.49 27.19 -11.60
CA ALA A 252 27.03 28.40 -12.30
C ALA A 252 26.20 29.35 -11.42
N GLU A 253 25.67 28.88 -10.29
CA GLU A 253 25.01 29.74 -9.29
C GLU A 253 26.00 30.28 -8.25
N ARG A 254 27.09 29.54 -7.99
CA ARG A 254 28.12 29.90 -7.00
C ARG A 254 29.15 30.90 -7.55
N TYR A 255 29.50 30.78 -8.83
CA TYR A 255 30.41 31.66 -9.58
C TYR A 255 29.69 32.15 -10.84
#